data_AF-A0AA51QYB4-F1
#
_entry.id   AF-A0AA51QYB4-F1
#
_cell.length_a   1.000
_cell.length_b   1.000
_cell.length_c   1.000
_cell.angle_alpha   90.00
_cell.angle_beta   90.00
_cell.angle_gamma   90.00
#
_symmetry.space_group_name_H-M   'P 1'
#
loop_
_entity.id
_entity.type
_entity.pdbx_description
1 polymer ?
#
loop_
_entity_poly.entity_id
_entity_poly.type
_entity_poly.pdbx_seq_one_letter_code
_entity_poly.pdbx_strand_id
1 'polypeptide(L)'
;MRNWDNLVEKDTDNFKFRDFRNRFWQKKILLLWFQRNHHHKWFQGYNPMSNDSSDTPYDYDHILPYSHLIAQGGSPRVYSDNEAMVRRFFAYRGWYVNSIGNFRVWPSWANRSDQNDCHTKKLRLTKIESDSLSQELDLKSANDFMQASAINIEDKALWIKAGGSPRNWNEERRVNWQTAVENRVIFLYEIFYNSFDFECWIRDQE
;
A
#
# COMPACT_ATOMS: atom_id res chain seq x y z
N MET A 1 -15.26 5.24 -5.66
CA MET A 1 -13.89 5.26 -6.18
C MET A 1 -13.75 6.32 -7.24
N ARG A 2 -12.98 7.36 -6.88
CA ARG A 2 -12.51 8.45 -7.73
C ARG A 2 -11.61 7.89 -8.83
N ASN A 3 -11.64 8.50 -10.01
CA ASN A 3 -10.65 8.26 -11.05
C ASN A 3 -9.34 8.97 -10.63
N TRP A 4 -8.18 8.42 -11.01
CA TRP A 4 -6.87 8.99 -10.70
C TRP A 4 -6.71 10.41 -11.25
N ASP A 5 -7.29 10.69 -12.42
CA ASP A 5 -7.35 12.05 -12.99
C ASP A 5 -8.04 13.06 -12.03
N ASN A 6 -9.05 12.62 -11.26
CA ASN A 6 -9.77 13.45 -10.29
C ASN A 6 -9.03 13.61 -8.94
N LEU A 7 -7.94 12.88 -8.71
CA LEU A 7 -7.15 12.96 -7.47
C LEU A 7 -6.00 13.96 -7.59
N VAL A 8 -5.45 14.08 -8.79
CA VAL A 8 -4.33 14.98 -9.08
C VAL A 8 -4.78 16.24 -9.82
N GLU A 9 -6.09 16.48 -9.88
CA GLU A 9 -6.80 17.58 -10.55
C GLU A 9 -6.53 18.98 -9.95
N LYS A 10 -5.49 19.12 -9.13
CA LYS A 10 -4.94 20.44 -8.72
C LYS A 10 -3.70 20.86 -9.49
N ASP A 11 -3.19 20.04 -10.40
CA ASP A 11 -2.00 20.36 -11.18
C ASP A 11 -2.28 20.16 -12.68
N THR A 12 -3.17 21.02 -13.20
CA THR A 12 -3.66 21.00 -14.57
C THR A 12 -2.58 21.28 -15.63
N ASP A 13 -1.38 21.68 -15.22
CA ASP A 13 -0.30 22.04 -16.15
C ASP A 13 0.72 20.92 -16.37
N ASN A 14 0.67 19.81 -15.61
CA ASN A 14 1.73 18.80 -15.64
C ASN A 14 1.34 17.49 -16.36
N PHE A 15 0.72 17.60 -17.54
CA PHE A 15 0.45 16.45 -18.44
C PHE A 15 1.70 15.61 -18.74
N LYS A 16 2.90 16.21 -18.67
CA LYS A 16 4.21 15.57 -18.90
C LYS A 16 4.41 14.28 -18.07
N PHE A 17 3.79 14.16 -16.89
CA PHE A 17 3.95 12.98 -16.01
C PHE A 17 2.70 12.10 -15.89
N ARG A 18 1.64 12.31 -16.68
CA ARG A 18 0.42 11.51 -16.57
C ARG A 18 0.69 10.02 -16.84
N ASP A 19 1.44 9.71 -17.89
CA ASP A 19 1.78 8.33 -18.25
C ASP A 19 2.69 7.68 -17.19
N PHE A 20 3.68 8.42 -16.69
CA PHE A 20 4.54 7.93 -15.60
C PHE A 20 3.75 7.67 -14.32
N ARG A 21 2.84 8.57 -13.92
CA ARG A 21 1.94 8.38 -12.77
C ARG A 21 1.03 7.16 -12.94
N ASN A 22 0.45 6.98 -14.13
CA ASN A 22 -0.37 5.81 -14.46
C ASN A 22 0.43 4.50 -14.36
N ARG A 23 1.68 4.51 -14.82
CA ARG A 23 2.58 3.36 -14.66
C ARG A 23 2.92 3.15 -13.19
N PHE A 24 3.29 4.20 -12.45
CA PHE A 24 3.73 4.14 -11.05
C PHE A 24 2.74 3.43 -10.14
N TRP A 25 1.43 3.63 -10.36
CA TRP A 25 0.34 3.01 -9.60
C TRP A 25 0.50 1.49 -9.43
N GLN A 26 1.05 0.76 -10.40
CA GLN A 26 1.21 -0.71 -10.35
C GLN A 26 2.67 -1.16 -10.18
N LYS A 27 3.63 -0.25 -9.97
CA LYS A 27 5.07 -0.58 -9.91
C LYS A 27 5.51 -1.01 -8.51
N LYS A 28 4.90 -2.07 -7.97
CA LYS A 28 5.25 -2.62 -6.64
C LYS A 28 6.73 -2.97 -6.47
N ILE A 29 7.46 -3.25 -7.56
CA ILE A 29 8.92 -3.49 -7.54
C ILE A 29 9.69 -2.35 -6.86
N LEU A 30 9.22 -1.09 -6.99
CA LEU A 30 9.85 0.07 -6.37
C LEU A 30 9.81 0.03 -4.84
N LEU A 31 8.92 -0.77 -4.23
CA LEU A 31 8.88 -0.95 -2.78
C LEU A 31 10.18 -1.53 -2.22
N LEU A 32 10.95 -2.29 -3.03
CA LEU A 32 12.28 -2.75 -2.64
C LEU A 32 13.21 -1.58 -2.30
N TRP A 33 13.09 -0.49 -3.06
CA TRP A 33 13.86 0.73 -2.82
C TRP A 33 13.26 1.56 -1.69
N PHE A 34 11.93 1.74 -1.65
CA PHE A 34 11.27 2.53 -0.60
C PHE A 34 11.48 1.96 0.81
N GLN A 35 11.58 0.63 0.95
CA GLN A 35 11.71 -0.07 2.24
C GLN A 35 13.14 -0.57 2.52
N ARG A 36 14.14 -0.12 1.75
CA ARG A 36 15.55 -0.53 1.84
C ARG A 36 16.16 -0.41 3.25
N ASN A 37 15.70 0.55 4.04
CA ASN A 37 16.16 0.76 5.42
C ASN A 37 15.74 -0.37 6.38
N HIS A 38 14.83 -1.25 5.99
CA HIS A 38 14.44 -2.42 6.77
C HIS A 38 14.95 -3.73 6.15
N HIS A 39 15.06 -3.79 4.82
CA HIS A 39 15.50 -5.00 4.11
C HIS A 39 16.87 -5.52 4.58
N HIS A 40 17.84 -4.64 4.84
CA HIS A 40 19.16 -5.06 5.31
C HIS A 40 19.12 -5.71 6.71
N LYS A 41 18.10 -5.39 7.53
CA LYS A 41 17.91 -6.01 8.84
C LYS A 41 17.21 -7.35 8.72
N TRP A 42 16.19 -7.45 7.87
CA TRP A 42 15.35 -8.65 7.77
C TRP A 42 15.96 -9.75 6.87
N PHE A 43 16.79 -9.38 5.90
CA PHE A 43 17.33 -10.29 4.88
C PHE A 43 18.86 -10.36 4.95
N GLN A 44 19.38 -10.58 6.16
CA GLN A 44 20.82 -10.71 6.36
C GLN A 44 21.36 -11.91 5.56
N GLY A 45 22.43 -11.69 4.80
CA GLY A 45 23.07 -12.73 3.97
C GLY A 45 22.35 -13.03 2.65
N TYR A 46 21.18 -12.44 2.38
CA TYR A 46 20.52 -12.60 1.10
C TYR A 46 21.30 -11.89 -0.02
N ASN A 47 21.59 -12.62 -1.09
CA ASN A 47 22.23 -12.08 -2.28
C ASN A 47 21.16 -11.80 -3.36
N PRO A 48 20.77 -10.54 -3.60
CA PRO A 48 19.77 -10.22 -4.62
C PRO A 48 20.25 -10.47 -6.05
N MET A 49 21.54 -10.75 -6.25
CA MET A 49 22.14 -11.09 -7.55
C MET A 49 22.24 -12.60 -7.77
N SER A 50 21.79 -13.44 -6.82
CA SER A 50 21.69 -14.87 -7.09
C SER A 50 20.61 -15.10 -8.14
N ASN A 51 20.89 -15.95 -9.13
CA ASN A 51 19.90 -16.36 -10.14
C ASN A 51 18.90 -17.39 -9.59
N ASP A 52 18.83 -17.55 -8.26
CA ASP A 52 17.93 -18.48 -7.60
C ASP A 52 16.65 -17.75 -7.15
N SER A 53 15.67 -17.69 -8.06
CA SER A 53 14.37 -17.10 -7.77
C SER A 53 13.53 -17.93 -6.80
N SER A 54 13.94 -19.16 -6.46
CA SER A 54 13.23 -20.01 -5.51
C SER A 54 13.49 -19.64 -4.04
N ASP A 55 14.45 -18.73 -3.80
CA ASP A 55 14.94 -18.38 -2.46
C ASP A 55 14.73 -16.90 -2.09
N THR A 56 13.78 -16.20 -2.74
CA THR A 56 13.44 -14.83 -2.34
C THR A 56 12.85 -14.81 -0.93
N PRO A 57 13.46 -14.13 0.06
CA PRO A 57 13.06 -14.21 1.46
C PRO A 57 11.86 -13.32 1.83
N TYR A 58 11.21 -12.74 0.82
CA TYR A 58 10.15 -11.75 0.97
C TYR A 58 9.01 -11.98 0.00
N ASP A 59 7.84 -11.46 0.39
CA ASP A 59 6.64 -11.39 -0.43
C ASP A 59 6.22 -9.94 -0.65
N TYR A 60 5.49 -9.69 -1.74
CA TYR A 60 4.67 -8.49 -1.87
C TYR A 60 3.32 -8.73 -1.19
N ASP A 61 3.22 -8.35 0.08
CA ASP A 61 1.99 -8.50 0.87
C ASP A 61 1.05 -7.31 0.64
N HIS A 62 -0.25 -7.60 0.64
CA HIS A 62 -1.28 -6.58 0.66
C HIS A 62 -1.46 -6.05 2.09
N ILE A 63 -1.30 -4.74 2.27
CA ILE A 63 -1.56 -4.04 3.53
C ILE A 63 -3.01 -4.30 3.97
N LEU A 64 -3.99 -3.99 3.10
CA LEU A 64 -5.35 -4.51 3.23
C LEU A 64 -5.49 -5.76 2.36
N PRO A 65 -5.80 -6.95 2.94
CA PRO A 65 -5.87 -8.19 2.18
C PRO A 65 -6.88 -8.15 1.04
N TYR A 66 -6.54 -8.81 -0.07
CA TYR A 66 -7.44 -8.97 -1.22
C TYR A 66 -8.81 -9.55 -0.83
N SER A 67 -8.80 -10.53 0.06
CA SER A 67 -10.00 -11.21 0.56
C SER A 67 -10.96 -10.30 1.33
N HIS A 68 -10.51 -9.12 1.79
CA HIS A 68 -11.39 -8.12 2.40
C HIS A 68 -12.29 -7.45 1.38
N LEU A 69 -11.85 -7.29 0.14
CA LEU A 69 -12.59 -6.58 -0.91
C LEU A 69 -13.33 -7.55 -1.84
N ILE A 70 -12.76 -8.74 -2.03
CA ILE A 70 -13.18 -9.69 -3.07
C ILE A 70 -13.36 -11.05 -2.42
N ALA A 71 -14.58 -11.58 -2.50
CA ALA A 71 -14.91 -12.92 -2.05
C ALA A 71 -14.39 -13.98 -3.03
N GLN A 72 -14.38 -15.24 -2.58
CA GLN A 72 -14.16 -16.37 -3.47
C GLN A 72 -15.21 -16.34 -4.60
N GLY A 73 -14.79 -16.56 -5.85
CA GLY A 73 -15.64 -16.39 -7.03
C GLY A 73 -15.70 -14.96 -7.58
N GLY A 74 -14.96 -14.02 -6.98
CA GLY A 74 -14.81 -12.67 -7.52
C GLY A 74 -15.88 -11.68 -7.08
N SER A 75 -16.88 -12.07 -6.30
CA SER A 75 -17.94 -11.13 -5.86
C SER A 75 -17.42 -10.04 -4.93
N PRO A 76 -17.94 -8.80 -5.00
CA PRO A 76 -17.51 -7.72 -4.13
C PRO A 76 -18.04 -7.96 -2.71
N ARG A 77 -17.24 -7.67 -1.68
CA ARG A 77 -17.69 -7.72 -0.27
C ARG A 77 -18.36 -6.42 0.18
N VAL A 78 -19.24 -5.87 -0.66
CA VAL A 78 -20.03 -4.68 -0.33
C VAL A 78 -21.50 -5.07 -0.31
N TYR A 79 -22.13 -4.90 0.85
CA TYR A 79 -23.54 -5.17 1.07
C TYR A 79 -24.28 -3.82 1.17
N SER A 80 -25.03 -3.46 0.13
CA SER A 80 -25.78 -2.20 0.05
C SER A 80 -26.84 -2.30 -1.03
N ASP A 81 -28.00 -1.70 -0.77
CA ASP A 81 -29.11 -1.61 -1.73
C ASP A 81 -28.86 -0.58 -2.86
N ASN A 82 -27.77 0.19 -2.77
CA ASN A 82 -27.38 1.14 -3.81
C ASN A 82 -26.60 0.43 -4.94
N GLU A 83 -27.33 -0.06 -5.94
CA GLU A 83 -26.77 -0.79 -7.09
C GLU A 83 -25.69 -0.02 -7.86
N ALA A 84 -25.90 1.30 -8.08
CA ALA A 84 -24.94 2.13 -8.81
C ALA A 84 -23.60 2.21 -8.07
N MET A 85 -23.64 2.35 -6.75
CA MET A 85 -22.44 2.33 -5.90
C MET A 85 -21.78 0.96 -5.92
N VAL A 86 -22.54 -0.14 -5.79
CA VAL A 86 -22.00 -1.52 -5.85
C VAL A 86 -21.30 -1.76 -7.19
N ARG A 87 -21.92 -1.38 -8.31
CA ARG A 87 -21.33 -1.49 -9.65
C ARG A 87 -20.05 -0.68 -9.78
N ARG A 88 -20.00 0.55 -9.25
CA ARG A 88 -18.79 1.38 -9.25
C ARG A 88 -17.69 0.75 -8.40
N PHE A 89 -18.01 0.28 -7.20
CA PHE A 89 -17.04 -0.44 -6.36
C PHE A 89 -16.51 -1.68 -7.08
N PHE A 90 -17.40 -2.43 -7.74
CA PHE A 90 -17.01 -3.58 -8.54
C PHE A 90 -16.01 -3.17 -9.64
N ALA A 91 -16.32 -2.17 -10.45
CA ALA A 91 -15.43 -1.76 -11.54
C ALA A 91 -13.99 -1.40 -11.10
N TYR A 92 -13.84 -0.73 -9.94
CA TYR A 92 -12.55 -0.13 -9.55
C TYR A 92 -11.79 -0.84 -8.42
N ARG A 93 -12.41 -1.75 -7.66
CA ARG A 93 -11.75 -2.40 -6.51
C ARG A 93 -10.44 -3.10 -6.88
N GLY A 94 -10.38 -3.72 -8.07
CA GLY A 94 -9.21 -4.42 -8.58
C GLY A 94 -8.03 -3.48 -8.85
N TRP A 95 -8.32 -2.25 -9.25
CA TRP A 95 -7.31 -1.22 -9.49
C TRP A 95 -6.65 -0.78 -8.18
N TYR A 96 -7.44 -0.53 -7.14
CA TYR A 96 -6.94 -0.10 -5.83
C TYR A 96 -6.25 -1.20 -5.04
N VAL A 97 -6.80 -2.41 -5.02
CA VAL A 97 -6.21 -3.53 -4.26
C VAL A 97 -4.82 -3.87 -4.78
N ASN A 98 -4.60 -3.77 -6.10
CA ASN A 98 -3.34 -4.06 -6.77
C ASN A 98 -2.43 -2.82 -6.94
N SER A 99 -2.76 -1.72 -6.26
CA SER A 99 -1.93 -0.51 -6.28
C SER A 99 -0.66 -0.68 -5.44
N ILE A 100 0.42 0.01 -5.81
CA ILE A 100 1.61 0.15 -4.96
C ILE A 100 1.25 0.69 -3.58
N GLY A 101 0.23 1.56 -3.49
CA GLY A 101 -0.32 2.11 -2.25
C GLY A 101 -0.94 1.07 -1.31
N ASN A 102 -1.29 -0.12 -1.79
CA ASN A 102 -1.79 -1.22 -0.97
C ASN A 102 -0.78 -2.39 -0.81
N PHE A 103 0.41 -2.29 -1.41
CA PHE A 103 1.47 -3.30 -1.25
C PHE A 103 2.57 -2.85 -0.28
N ARG A 104 3.20 -3.83 0.39
CA ARG A 104 4.48 -3.70 1.10
C ARG A 104 5.38 -4.88 0.75
N VAL A 105 6.70 -4.72 0.85
CA VAL A 105 7.63 -5.84 0.90
C VAL A 105 7.68 -6.32 2.34
N TRP A 106 7.53 -7.61 2.55
CA TRP A 106 7.45 -8.17 3.88
C TRP A 106 8.17 -9.51 3.92
N PRO A 107 8.89 -9.87 5.00
CA PRO A 107 9.51 -11.19 5.09
C PRO A 107 8.48 -12.31 4.93
N SER A 108 8.79 -13.35 4.17
CA SER A 108 7.79 -14.37 3.82
C SER A 108 7.24 -15.10 5.06
N TRP A 109 8.06 -15.30 6.09
CA TRP A 109 7.65 -15.87 7.37
C TRP A 109 6.69 -14.93 8.13
N ALA A 110 6.96 -13.62 8.12
CA ALA A 110 6.11 -12.60 8.73
C ALA A 110 4.76 -12.49 8.00
N ASN A 111 4.79 -12.59 6.67
CA ASN A 111 3.58 -12.56 5.83
C ASN A 111 2.65 -13.75 6.14
N ARG A 112 3.22 -14.95 6.31
CA ARG A 112 2.46 -16.14 6.73
C ARG A 112 1.79 -15.96 8.10
N SER A 113 2.42 -15.22 9.01
CA SER A 113 1.84 -14.89 10.33
C SER A 113 0.67 -13.91 10.23
N ASP A 114 0.79 -12.87 9.39
CA ASP A 114 -0.23 -11.84 9.21
C ASP A 114 -1.52 -12.33 8.49
N GLN A 115 -1.44 -13.40 7.68
CA GLN A 115 -2.57 -14.03 6.99
C GLN A 115 -3.56 -13.03 6.32
N ASN A 116 -4.86 -13.20 6.58
CA ASN A 116 -5.95 -12.35 6.09
C ASN A 116 -6.36 -11.29 7.12
N ASP A 117 -5.49 -10.94 8.07
CA ASP A 117 -5.81 -9.92 9.06
C ASP A 117 -5.97 -8.55 8.41
N CYS A 118 -6.86 -7.72 8.97
CA CYS A 118 -7.01 -6.33 8.56
C CYS A 118 -5.70 -5.56 8.77
N HIS A 119 -5.45 -4.54 7.95
CA HIS A 119 -4.29 -3.66 8.11
C HIS A 119 -4.18 -3.03 9.51
N THR A 120 -5.28 -2.78 10.21
CA THR A 120 -5.23 -2.25 11.59
C THR A 120 -4.52 -3.20 12.55
N LYS A 121 -4.63 -4.52 12.33
CA LYS A 121 -3.90 -5.55 13.08
C LYS A 121 -2.48 -5.73 12.52
N LYS A 122 -2.33 -5.85 11.18
CA LYS A 122 -1.00 -5.96 10.53
C LYS A 122 -0.07 -4.77 10.82
N LEU A 123 -0.62 -3.57 11.04
CA LEU A 123 0.13 -2.34 11.36
C LEU A 123 0.07 -1.99 12.85
N ARG A 124 -0.56 -2.84 13.68
CA ARG A 124 -0.65 -2.68 15.15
C ARG A 124 -1.24 -1.32 15.57
N LEU A 125 -2.23 -0.83 14.82
CA LEU A 125 -2.77 0.53 14.99
C LEU A 125 -3.68 0.70 16.22
N THR A 126 -4.26 -0.38 16.73
CA THR A 126 -5.28 -0.34 17.81
C THR A 126 -4.84 -1.00 19.11
N LYS A 127 -3.80 -1.83 19.09
CA LYS A 127 -3.21 -2.45 20.28
C LYS A 127 -1.69 -2.52 20.12
N ILE A 128 -0.98 -1.99 21.11
CA ILE A 128 0.48 -2.08 21.25
C ILE A 128 0.75 -3.21 22.24
N GLU A 129 0.48 -4.44 21.84
CA GLU A 129 1.01 -5.59 22.57
C GLU A 129 2.22 -6.07 21.77
N SER A 130 3.40 -6.06 22.39
CA SER A 130 4.60 -6.65 21.79
C SER A 130 4.29 -8.12 21.51
N ASP A 131 4.13 -8.46 20.23
CA ASP A 131 4.03 -9.85 19.77
C ASP A 131 5.43 -10.36 19.36
N SER A 132 5.57 -11.68 19.21
CA SER A 132 6.83 -12.30 18.79
C SER A 132 7.33 -11.75 17.45
N LEU A 133 6.39 -11.44 16.55
CA LEU A 133 6.68 -10.87 15.24
C LEU A 133 7.29 -9.47 15.34
N SER A 134 6.80 -8.64 16.26
CA SER A 134 7.31 -7.29 16.53
C SER A 134 8.73 -7.33 17.07
N GLN A 135 9.05 -8.33 17.91
CA GLN A 135 10.39 -8.55 18.44
C GLN A 135 11.37 -9.00 17.35
N GLU A 136 10.96 -9.96 16.51
CA GLU A 136 11.80 -10.50 15.43
C GLU A 136 12.06 -9.45 14.32
N LEU A 137 11.08 -8.59 14.03
CA LEU A 137 11.24 -7.50 13.08
C LEU A 137 11.95 -6.25 13.63
N ASP A 138 12.21 -6.19 14.95
CA ASP A 138 12.68 -5.00 15.69
C ASP A 138 11.77 -3.77 15.45
N LEU A 139 10.44 -3.96 15.53
CA LEU A 139 9.44 -2.90 15.39
C LEU A 139 8.66 -2.77 16.70
N LYS A 140 8.75 -1.60 17.35
CA LYS A 140 8.28 -1.43 18.75
C LYS A 140 6.94 -0.70 18.84
N SER A 141 6.51 -0.08 17.75
CA SER A 141 5.33 0.76 17.72
C SER A 141 4.58 0.67 16.39
N ALA A 142 3.31 1.06 16.40
CA ALA A 142 2.52 1.25 15.17
C ALA A 142 3.23 2.14 14.14
N ASN A 143 3.97 3.15 14.60
CA ASN A 143 4.70 4.06 13.72
C ASN A 143 5.86 3.32 13.04
N ASP A 144 6.57 2.44 13.75
CA ASP A 144 7.62 1.60 13.16
C ASP A 144 7.05 0.68 12.08
N PHE A 145 5.89 0.05 12.32
CA PHE A 145 5.21 -0.78 11.32
C PHE A 145 4.76 0.02 10.09
N MET A 146 4.26 1.24 10.30
CA MET A 146 3.89 2.15 9.21
C MET A 146 5.10 2.56 8.38
N GLN A 147 6.19 2.99 9.03
CA GLN A 147 7.44 3.37 8.35
C GLN A 147 8.06 2.17 7.62
N ALA A 148 8.09 1.00 8.25
CA ALA A 148 8.54 -0.26 7.64
C ALA A 148 7.70 -0.63 6.40
N SER A 149 6.43 -0.27 6.40
CA SER A 149 5.53 -0.42 5.26
C SER A 149 5.58 0.77 4.28
N ALA A 150 6.50 1.73 4.43
CA ALA A 150 6.58 2.98 3.66
C ALA A 150 5.23 3.73 3.61
N ILE A 151 4.61 3.90 4.78
CA ILE A 151 3.38 4.67 4.98
C ILE A 151 3.76 5.96 5.73
N ASN A 152 3.22 7.10 5.29
CA ASN A 152 3.36 8.35 6.03
C ASN A 152 2.67 8.24 7.41
N ILE A 153 3.40 8.49 8.48
CA ILE A 153 2.89 8.37 9.85
C ILE A 153 1.77 9.38 10.15
N GLU A 154 1.72 10.50 9.43
CA GLU A 154 0.67 11.50 9.55
C GLU A 154 -0.71 10.96 9.07
N ASP A 155 -0.71 9.95 8.20
CA ASP A 155 -1.94 9.29 7.75
C ASP A 155 -2.47 8.25 8.75
N LYS A 156 -1.88 8.11 9.95
CA LYS A 156 -2.26 7.06 10.92
C LYS A 156 -3.75 7.04 11.25
N ALA A 157 -4.33 8.21 11.50
CA ALA A 157 -5.77 8.33 11.81
C ALA A 157 -6.64 7.85 10.63
N LEU A 158 -6.21 8.10 9.39
CA LEU A 158 -6.88 7.68 8.18
C LEU A 158 -6.86 6.15 8.03
N TRP A 159 -5.70 5.53 8.28
CA TRP A 159 -5.57 4.07 8.28
C TRP A 159 -6.38 3.42 9.41
N ILE A 160 -6.49 4.03 10.60
CA ILE A 160 -7.38 3.53 11.66
C ILE A 160 -8.84 3.51 11.18
N LYS A 161 -9.33 4.61 10.61
CA LYS A 161 -10.71 4.72 10.10
C LYS A 161 -11.01 3.80 8.91
N ALA A 162 -9.98 3.43 8.14
CA ALA A 162 -10.09 2.44 7.06
C ALA A 162 -10.29 1.00 7.59
N GLY A 163 -10.08 0.75 8.89
CA GLY A 163 -10.19 -0.55 9.55
C GLY A 163 -11.58 -1.18 9.54
N GLY A 164 -11.65 -2.49 9.80
CA GLY A 164 -12.91 -3.20 10.01
C GLY A 164 -12.95 -4.63 9.47
N SER A 165 -14.09 -5.29 9.64
CA SER A 165 -14.32 -6.68 9.19
C SER A 165 -14.54 -6.79 7.68
N PRO A 166 -14.08 -7.85 6.98
CA PRO A 166 -14.40 -8.11 5.57
C PRO A 166 -15.89 -8.04 5.21
N ARG A 167 -16.79 -8.23 6.19
CA ARG A 167 -18.25 -8.20 5.97
C ARG A 167 -18.85 -6.80 6.10
N ASN A 168 -18.10 -5.82 6.59
CA ASN A 168 -18.59 -4.47 6.85
C ASN A 168 -17.78 -3.41 6.08
N TRP A 169 -18.32 -2.98 4.94
CA TRP A 169 -17.77 -1.94 4.08
C TRP A 169 -18.72 -0.75 3.97
N ASN A 170 -18.97 -0.10 5.10
CA ASN A 170 -19.71 1.15 5.14
C ASN A 170 -18.99 2.26 4.34
N GLU A 171 -19.69 3.35 4.08
CA GLU A 171 -19.17 4.46 3.27
C GLU A 171 -17.90 5.07 3.87
N GLU A 172 -17.91 5.34 5.18
CA GLU A 172 -16.77 5.90 5.90
C GLU A 172 -15.51 5.07 5.67
N ARG A 173 -15.58 3.76 5.90
CA ARG A 173 -14.44 2.85 5.71
C ARG A 173 -13.95 2.86 4.26
N ARG A 174 -14.87 2.80 3.28
CA ARG A 174 -14.51 2.82 1.85
C ARG A 174 -13.76 4.10 1.47
N VAL A 175 -14.28 5.24 1.91
CA VAL A 175 -13.68 6.56 1.62
C VAL A 175 -12.32 6.69 2.30
N ASN A 176 -12.20 6.30 3.58
CA ASN A 176 -10.94 6.39 4.31
C ASN A 176 -9.89 5.42 3.73
N TRP A 177 -10.23 4.17 3.41
CA TRP A 177 -9.29 3.22 2.79
C TRP A 177 -8.82 3.71 1.44
N GLN A 178 -9.75 4.15 0.59
CA GLN A 178 -9.42 4.70 -0.71
C GLN A 178 -8.46 5.89 -0.56
N THR A 179 -8.77 6.84 0.31
CA THR A 179 -7.93 8.03 0.54
C THR A 179 -6.57 7.63 1.10
N ALA A 180 -6.49 6.63 2.00
CA ALA A 180 -5.23 6.15 2.55
C ALA A 180 -4.30 5.57 1.48
N VAL A 181 -4.86 4.80 0.56
CA VAL A 181 -4.12 4.24 -0.58
C VAL A 181 -3.63 5.38 -1.48
N GLU A 182 -4.49 6.35 -1.81
CA GLU A 182 -4.16 7.48 -2.68
C GLU A 182 -3.05 8.36 -2.08
N ASN A 183 -3.20 8.75 -0.81
CA ASN A 183 -2.20 9.53 -0.07
C ASN A 183 -0.86 8.79 -0.05
N ARG A 184 -0.87 7.47 0.16
CA ARG A 184 0.36 6.69 0.14
C ARG A 184 1.00 6.65 -1.25
N VAL A 185 0.23 6.50 -2.33
CA VAL A 185 0.80 6.56 -3.68
C VAL A 185 1.44 7.93 -3.94
N ILE A 186 0.77 9.02 -3.56
CA ILE A 186 1.30 10.39 -3.69
C ILE A 186 2.60 10.54 -2.89
N PHE A 187 2.60 10.12 -1.62
CA PHE A 187 3.78 10.16 -0.76
C PHE A 187 4.97 9.39 -1.34
N LEU A 188 4.74 8.17 -1.84
CA LEU A 188 5.79 7.38 -2.50
C LEU A 188 6.28 8.05 -3.79
N TYR A 189 5.37 8.63 -4.57
CA TYR A 189 5.70 9.37 -5.77
C TYR A 189 6.58 10.58 -5.45
N GLU A 190 6.22 11.39 -4.47
CA GLU A 190 7.00 12.56 -4.03
C GLU A 190 8.39 12.16 -3.53
N ILE A 191 8.49 11.09 -2.72
CA ILE A 191 9.79 10.57 -2.29
C ILE A 191 10.64 10.21 -3.51
N PHE A 192 10.06 9.48 -4.48
CA PHE A 192 10.80 9.07 -5.68
C PHE A 192 11.20 10.28 -6.52
N TYR A 193 10.27 11.20 -6.78
CA TYR A 193 10.50 12.39 -7.59
C TYR A 193 11.62 13.26 -7.00
N ASN A 194 11.55 13.52 -5.69
CA ASN A 194 12.51 14.38 -4.99
C ASN A 194 13.86 13.69 -4.78
N SER A 195 13.91 12.37 -4.59
CA SER A 195 15.19 11.67 -4.32
C SER A 195 16.11 11.58 -5.53
N PHE A 196 15.58 11.73 -6.73
CA PHE A 196 16.34 11.68 -7.99
C PHE A 196 16.43 13.05 -8.67
N ASP A 197 16.02 14.12 -7.97
CA ASP A 197 16.04 15.50 -8.47
C ASP A 197 15.47 15.63 -9.89
N PHE A 198 14.35 14.93 -10.18
CA PHE A 198 13.75 14.91 -11.52
C PHE A 198 13.41 16.32 -12.02
N GLU A 199 13.15 17.25 -11.11
CA GLU A 199 12.98 18.67 -11.41
C GLU A 199 14.15 19.27 -12.20
N CYS A 200 15.39 18.93 -11.84
CA CYS A 200 16.59 19.41 -12.52
C CYS A 200 16.67 18.87 -13.96
N TRP A 201 16.26 17.62 -14.17
CA TRP A 201 16.31 16.98 -15.49
C TRP A 201 15.32 17.60 -16.48
N ILE A 202 14.23 18.19 -15.97
CA ILE A 202 13.24 18.90 -16.80
C ILE A 202 13.79 20.25 -17.24
N ARG A 203 14.46 20.97 -16.33
CA ARG A 203 15.02 22.30 -16.61
C ARG A 203 16.13 22.25 -17.66
N ASP A 204 16.89 21.16 -17.71
CA ASP A 204 17.96 20.95 -18.69
C ASP A 204 17.43 20.61 -20.11
N GLN A 205 16.12 20.42 -20.27
CA GLN A 205 15.46 20.11 -21.55
C GLN A 205 14.74 21.33 -22.16
N GLU A 206 14.70 22.46 -21.47
CA GLU A 206 14.10 23.73 -21.90
C GLU A 206 15.18 24.76 -22.28
#